data_AF-E3RKI8-F1
#
_entry.id   AF-E3RKI8-F1
#
_cell.length_a   1.000
_cell.length_b   1.000
_cell.length_c   1.000
_cell.angle_alpha   90.00
_cell.angle_beta   90.00
_cell.angle_gamma   90.00
#
_symmetry.space_group_name_H-M   'P 1'
#
loop_
_entity.id
_entity.type
_entity.pdbx_description
1 polymer ?
#
loop_
_entity_poly.entity_id
_entity_poly.type
_entity_poly.pdbx_seq_one_letter_code
_entity_poly.pdbx_strand_id
1 'polypeptide(L)' 'MQTDDTLGLSDNTFADREDKELRFKAKDKQYLTDTEPIEFNGYTVRLGSDNVITLRQKNEHEEYTSRLYVNQR' A
#
# COMPACT_ATOMS: atom_id res chain seq x y z
N MET A 1 -2.81 -19.08 -6.22
CA MET A 1 -3.34 -18.02 -5.33
C MET A 1 -3.42 -16.77 -6.17
N GLN A 2 -4.63 -16.34 -6.53
CA GLN A 2 -4.84 -15.10 -7.29
C GLN A 2 -5.21 -14.06 -6.23
N THR A 3 -4.32 -13.10 -5.99
CA THR A 3 -4.62 -11.93 -5.16
C THR A 3 -4.98 -10.81 -6.12
N ASP A 4 -6.18 -10.24 -5.99
CA ASP A 4 -6.64 -9.18 -6.89
C ASP A 4 -5.86 -7.87 -6.71
N ASP A 5 -5.28 -7.67 -5.52
CA ASP A 5 -4.47 -6.50 -5.18
C ASP A 5 -3.11 -6.92 -4.58
N THR A 6 -2.05 -6.15 -4.85
CA THR A 6 -0.68 -6.31 -4.29
C THR A 6 -0.17 -4.98 -3.72
N LEU A 7 0.42 -4.99 -2.52
CA LEU A 7 1.14 -3.84 -1.97
C LEU A 7 2.63 -3.93 -2.31
N GLY A 8 3.13 -2.93 -3.05
CA GLY A 8 4.57 -2.74 -3.29
C GLY A 8 5.16 -1.72 -2.32
N LEU A 9 6.37 -1.98 -1.83
CA LEU A 9 7.19 -0.99 -1.12
C LEU A 9 8.36 -0.60 -2.04
N SER A 10 8.29 0.60 -2.61
CA SER A 10 9.27 1.08 -3.57
C SER A 10 9.41 2.60 -3.49
N ASP A 11 10.52 3.11 -4.00
CA ASP A 11 10.67 4.52 -4.33
C ASP A 11 10.15 4.81 -5.75
N ASN A 12 10.03 6.10 -6.09
CA ASN A 12 9.58 6.53 -7.40
C ASN A 12 10.49 6.03 -8.53
N THR A 13 11.81 5.90 -8.29
CA THR A 13 12.76 5.45 -9.32
C THR A 13 12.51 3.99 -9.68
N PHE A 14 12.24 3.14 -8.69
CA PHE A 14 11.89 1.75 -8.91
C PHE A 14 10.51 1.62 -9.55
N ALA A 15 9.50 2.35 -9.05
CA ALA A 15 8.14 2.32 -9.59
C ALA A 15 8.11 2.71 -11.08
N ASP A 16 8.84 3.76 -11.46
CA ASP A 16 8.96 4.23 -12.86
C ASP A 16 9.63 3.21 -13.78
N ARG A 17 10.63 2.47 -13.26
CA ARG A 17 11.28 1.40 -14.02
C ARG A 17 10.36 0.21 -14.19
N GLU A 18 9.61 -0.13 -13.15
CA GLU A 18 8.64 -1.22 -13.20
C GLU A 18 7.56 -0.95 -14.26
N ASP A 19 7.02 0.28 -14.35
CA ASP A 19 6.01 0.62 -15.36
C ASP A 19 6.55 0.58 -16.80
N LYS A 20 7.83 0.87 -16.99
CA LYS A 20 8.49 0.81 -18.30
C LYS A 20 8.76 -0.62 -18.75
N GLU A 21 9.26 -1.46 -17.83
CA GLU A 21 9.78 -2.79 -18.14
C GLU A 21 8.73 -3.91 -17.98
N LEU A 22 7.77 -3.76 -17.06
CA LEU A 22 6.79 -4.79 -16.70
C LEU A 22 5.36 -4.33 -17.03
N ARG A 23 4.93 -4.66 -18.25
CA ARG A 23 3.54 -4.42 -18.71
C ARG A 23 2.64 -5.61 -18.41
N PHE A 24 2.33 -5.84 -17.15
CA PHE A 24 1.23 -6.74 -16.80
C PHE A 24 -0.11 -6.03 -17.03
N LYS A 25 -1.16 -6.77 -17.42
CA LYS A 25 -2.55 -6.25 -17.42
C LYS A 25 -3.06 -6.16 -15.98
N ALA A 26 -2.42 -5.32 -15.18
CA ALA A 26 -2.81 -5.04 -13.80
C ALA A 26 -3.74 -3.82 -13.76
N LYS A 27 -4.41 -3.63 -12.62
CA LYS A 27 -5.09 -2.36 -12.31
C LYS A 27 -4.05 -1.24 -12.26
N ASP A 28 -4.51 -0.01 -12.48
CA ASP A 28 -3.67 1.18 -12.33
C ASP A 28 -3.08 1.23 -10.91
N LYS A 29 -1.80 1.61 -10.82
CA LYS A 29 -1.11 1.75 -9.54
C LYS A 29 -1.75 2.87 -8.72
N GLN A 30 -1.89 2.61 -7.42
CA GLN A 30 -2.24 3.61 -6.43
C GLN A 30 -1.02 3.89 -5.56
N TYR A 31 -0.78 5.15 -5.27
CA TYR A 31 0.34 5.60 -4.44
C TYR A 31 -0.20 6.05 -3.09
N LEU A 32 0.34 5.47 -2.01
CA LEU A 32 0.02 5.91 -0.65
C LEU A 32 0.67 7.28 -0.42
N THR A 33 -0.14 8.27 -0.04
CA THR A 33 0.33 9.59 0.38
C THR A 33 0.01 9.80 1.87
N ASP A 34 0.51 10.91 2.44
CA ASP A 34 0.21 11.31 3.81
C ASP A 34 -1.24 11.75 4.00
N THR A 35 -1.91 12.21 2.93
CA THR A 35 -3.31 12.65 2.97
C THR A 35 -4.29 11.64 2.42
N GLU A 36 -3.88 10.77 1.50
CA GLU A 36 -4.77 9.87 0.77
C GLU A 36 -4.53 8.41 1.17
N PRO A 37 -5.45 7.80 1.94
CA PRO A 37 -5.40 6.36 2.19
C PRO A 37 -5.72 5.57 0.93
N ILE A 38 -5.22 4.34 0.86
CA ILE A 38 -5.55 3.38 -0.20
C ILE A 38 -6.30 2.17 0.37
N GLU A 39 -7.16 1.57 -0.43
CA GLU A 39 -7.86 0.34 -0.08
C GLU A 39 -7.07 -0.87 -0.63
N PHE A 40 -6.86 -1.87 0.21
CA PHE A 40 -6.11 -3.07 -0.14
C PHE A 40 -6.73 -4.30 0.51
N ASN A 41 -7.33 -5.21 -0.28
CA ASN A 41 -7.89 -6.47 0.20
C ASN A 41 -8.81 -6.33 1.45
N GLY A 42 -9.62 -5.26 1.50
CA GLY A 42 -10.52 -4.97 2.64
C GLY A 42 -9.89 -4.25 3.83
N TYR A 43 -8.65 -3.78 3.69
CA TYR A 43 -7.97 -2.92 4.64
C TYR A 43 -7.83 -1.51 4.07
N THR A 44 -8.02 -0.51 4.93
CA THR A 44 -7.58 0.85 4.65
C THR A 44 -6.12 1.00 5.09
N VAL A 45 -5.25 1.37 4.17
CA VAL A 45 -3.82 1.63 4.40
C VAL A 45 -3.60 3.14 4.56
N ARG A 46 -2.87 3.56 5.59
CA ARG A 46 -2.56 4.97 5.88
C ARG A 46 -1.09 5.16 6.20
N LEU A 47 -0.52 6.29 5.78
CA LEU A 47 0.78 6.76 6.24
C LEU A 47 0.59 7.76 7.38
N GLY A 48 1.12 7.43 8.56
CA GLY A 48 1.15 8.35 9.70
C GLY A 48 2.25 9.41 9.54
N SER A 49 2.10 10.52 10.27
CA SER A 49 3.12 11.59 10.33
C SER A 49 4.45 11.11 10.95
N ASP A 50 4.44 9.96 11.61
CA ASP A 50 5.61 9.25 12.15
C ASP A 50 6.28 8.32 11.12
N ASN A 51 5.91 8.40 9.83
CA ASN A 51 6.33 7.50 8.76
C ASN A 51 5.96 6.02 9.00
N VAL A 52 4.94 5.77 9.82
CA VAL A 52 4.45 4.42 10.06
C VAL A 52 3.26 4.14 9.15
N ILE A 53 3.36 3.06 8.38
CA ILE A 53 2.24 2.58 7.58
C ILE A 53 1.34 1.73 8.46
N THR A 54 0.05 2.06 8.50
CA THR A 54 -0.96 1.34 9.28
C THR A 54 -1.98 0.71 8.36
N LEU A 55 -2.27 -0.58 8.56
CA LEU A 55 -3.37 -1.28 7.90
C LEU A 55 -4.48 -1.47 8.92
N ARG A 56 -5.68 -0.99 8.60
CA ARG A 56 -6.87 -1.14 9.44
C ARG A 56 -7.96 -1.89 8.68
N GLN A 57 -8.40 -3.02 9.22
CA GLN A 57 -9.60 -3.70 8.72
C GLN A 57 -10.82 -3.14 9.42
N LYS A 58 -11.86 -2.76 8.66
CA LYS A 58 -13.14 -2.33 9.23
C LYS A 58 -14.10 -3.51 9.25
N ASN A 59 -14.04 -4.32 10.31
CA ASN A 59 -15.04 -5.36 10.57
C ASN A 59 -15.98 -4.87 11.68
N GLU A 60 -17.26 -5.25 11.60
CA GLU A 60 -18.31 -4.82 12.56
C GLU A 60 -18.09 -5.35 13.98
N HIS A 61 -17.19 -6.32 14.16
CA HIS A 61 -16.98 -7.02 15.42
C HIS A 61 -15.58 -6.89 16.03
N GLU A 62 -14.53 -6.60 15.25
CA GLU A 62 -13.15 -6.51 15.74
C GLU A 62 -12.29 -5.57 14.88
N GLU A 63 -11.42 -4.78 15.52
CA GLU A 63 -10.47 -3.88 14.86
C GLU A 63 -9.07 -4.50 14.85
N TYR A 64 -8.58 -4.89 13.67
CA TYR A 64 -7.21 -5.36 13.48
C TYR A 64 -6.34 -4.23 12.94
N THR A 65 -5.28 -3.91 13.70
CA THR A 65 -4.30 -2.89 13.32
C THR A 65 -2.91 -3.51 13.22
N SER A 66 -2.30 -3.37 12.04
CA SER A 66 -0.90 -3.77 11.79
C SER A 66 -0.06 -2.54 11.47
N ARG A 67 1.18 -2.49 12.00
CA ARG A 67 2.13 -1.38 11.79
C ARG A 67 3.35 -1.87 11.02
N LEU A 68 3.71 -1.14 9.97
CA LEU A 68 4.91 -1.34 9.16
C LEU A 68 5.83 -0.12 9.34
N TYR A 69 7.06 -0.36 9.77
CA TYR A 69 8.07 0.68 9.96
C TYR A 69 8.90 0.82 8.69
N VAL A 70 8.89 2.01 8.08
CA VAL A 70 9.70 2.31 6.89
C VAL A 70 11.02 2.93 7.36
N ASN A 71 12.13 2.19 7.20
CA ASN A 71 13.46 2.74 7.46
C ASN A 71 13.90 3.59 6.27
N GLN A 72 13.93 4.92 6.42
CA GLN A 72 14.58 5.80 5.46
C GLN A 72 16.10 5.74 5.70
N ARG A 73 16.86 5.31 4.68
CA ARG A 73 18.33 5.37 4.68
C ARG A 73 18.80 6.67 4.06
#